data_AF-A0A6G1E2Q2-F1
#
_entry.id   AF-A0A6G1E2Q2-F1
#
_cell.length_a   1.000
_cell.length_b   1.000
_cell.length_c   1.000
_cell.angle_alpha   90.00
_cell.angle_beta   90.00
_cell.angle_gamma   90.00
#
_symmetry.space_group_name_H-M   'P 1'
#
loop_
_entity.id
_entity.type
_entity.pdbx_description
1 polymer ?
#
loop_
_entity_poly.entity_id
_entity_poly.type
_entity_poly.pdbx_seq_one_letter_code
_entity_poly.pdbx_strand_id
1 'polypeptide(L)' 'MASAAAEKGKAPADREETAAATAARLAAEWTTWAMKNAKVVAHYGFIPLVILIGMNSEPKPRLAQLLSPI' A
#
# COMPACT_ATOMS: atom_id res chain seq x y z
N MET A 1 -23.64 32.85 -36.42
CA MET A 1 -23.99 31.46 -36.06
C MET A 1 -23.07 30.53 -36.85
N ALA A 2 -21.88 30.24 -36.34
CA ALA A 2 -20.94 29.33 -37.00
C ALA A 2 -20.58 28.20 -36.02
N SER A 3 -21.13 27.04 -36.34
CA SER A 3 -20.77 25.67 -35.97
C SER A 3 -20.08 25.44 -34.62
N ALA A 4 -20.90 25.05 -33.66
CA ALA A 4 -20.52 24.02 -32.70
C ALA A 4 -20.34 22.67 -33.45
N ALA A 5 -19.18 22.47 -34.06
CA ALA A 5 -18.71 21.19 -34.60
C ALA A 5 -17.18 21.23 -34.52
N ALA A 6 -16.47 20.42 -33.75
CA ALA A 6 -16.79 19.15 -33.14
C ALA A 6 -15.95 18.97 -31.87
N GLU A 7 -16.60 18.95 -30.71
CA GLU A 7 -16.06 18.27 -29.53
C GLU A 7 -16.66 16.86 -29.43
N LYS A 8 -16.85 16.21 -30.60
CA LYS A 8 -17.40 14.87 -30.71
C LYS A 8 -16.24 13.88 -30.76
N GLY A 9 -15.98 13.26 -29.61
CA GLY A 9 -15.36 11.93 -29.54
C GLY A 9 -13.84 11.90 -29.57
N LYS A 10 -13.20 12.18 -28.43
CA LYS A 10 -12.16 11.24 -28.00
C LYS A 10 -12.90 9.99 -27.54
N ALA A 11 -12.59 8.88 -28.19
CA ALA A 11 -13.27 7.60 -28.02
C ALA A 11 -13.23 7.15 -26.56
N PRO A 12 -14.20 6.33 -26.10
CA PRO A 12 -14.13 5.70 -24.78
C PRO A 12 -12.81 4.92 -24.59
N ALA A 13 -12.26 4.36 -25.66
CA ALA A 13 -10.97 3.67 -25.68
C ALA A 13 -9.79 4.59 -25.29
N ASP A 14 -9.72 5.82 -25.80
CA ASP A 14 -8.63 6.75 -25.49
C ASP A 14 -8.67 7.20 -24.02
N ARG A 15 -9.88 7.36 -23.46
CA ARG A 15 -10.09 7.70 -22.04
C ARG A 15 -9.79 6.51 -21.14
N GLU A 16 -10.19 5.30 -21.51
CA GLU A 16 -9.87 4.07 -20.78
C GLU A 16 -8.38 3.76 -20.83
N GLU A 17 -7.72 3.95 -21.98
CA GLU A 17 -6.27 3.78 -22.15
C GLU A 17 -5.50 4.82 -21.32
N THR A 18 -5.97 6.07 -21.29
CA THR A 18 -5.39 7.12 -20.43
C THR A 18 -5.63 6.82 -18.93
N ALA A 19 -6.81 6.31 -18.57
CA ALA A 19 -7.13 5.94 -17.19
C ALA A 19 -6.33 4.73 -16.71
N ALA A 20 -6.19 3.70 -17.55
CA ALA A 20 -5.37 2.52 -17.29
C ALA A 20 -3.89 2.89 -17.17
N ALA A 21 -3.37 3.74 -18.06
CA ALA A 21 -2.01 4.26 -17.96
C ALA A 21 -1.78 5.09 -16.69
N THR A 22 -2.78 5.87 -16.26
CA THR A 22 -2.72 6.66 -15.02
C THR A 22 -2.75 5.74 -13.79
N ALA A 23 -3.63 4.74 -13.76
CA ALA A 23 -3.70 3.74 -12.70
C ALA A 23 -2.40 2.93 -12.59
N ALA A 24 -1.80 2.55 -13.73
CA ALA A 24 -0.51 1.86 -13.77
C ALA A 24 0.62 2.74 -13.20
N ARG A 25 0.64 4.03 -13.51
CA ARG A 25 1.60 4.99 -12.94
C ARG A 25 1.44 5.14 -11.42
N LEU A 26 0.21 5.32 -10.96
CA LEU A 26 -0.11 5.39 -9.53
C LEU A 26 0.32 4.10 -8.82
N ALA A 27 -0.02 2.92 -9.37
CA ALA A 27 0.39 1.64 -8.82
C ALA A 27 1.92 1.48 -8.78
N ALA A 28 2.63 1.91 -9.83
CA ALA A 28 4.09 1.87 -9.88
C ALA A 28 4.72 2.81 -8.84
N GLU A 29 4.17 4.00 -8.67
CA GLU A 29 4.62 4.99 -7.67
C GLU A 29 4.39 4.47 -6.25
N TRP A 30 3.20 3.92 -5.97
CA TRP A 30 2.86 3.29 -4.70
C TRP A 30 3.73 2.08 -4.40
N THR A 31 4.01 1.23 -5.39
CA THR A 31 4.87 0.05 -5.24
C THR A 31 6.32 0.46 -4.99
N THR A 32 6.80 1.50 -5.68
CA THR A 32 8.16 2.03 -5.48
C THR A 32 8.31 2.65 -4.09
N TRP A 33 7.30 3.41 -3.64
CA TRP A 33 7.27 3.94 -2.28
C TRP A 33 7.22 2.81 -1.25
N ALA A 34 6.39 1.78 -1.47
CA ALA A 34 6.30 0.62 -0.59
C ALA A 34 7.64 -0.14 -0.52
N MET A 35 8.30 -0.41 -1.66
CA MET A 35 9.61 -1.07 -1.72
C MET A 35 10.69 -0.32 -0.93
N LYS A 36 10.71 1.02 -1.01
CA LYS A 36 11.65 1.85 -0.23
C LYS A 36 11.41 1.73 1.27
N ASN A 37 10.15 1.66 1.69
CA ASN A 37 9.77 1.55 3.10
C ASN A 37 9.76 0.10 3.61
N ALA A 38 9.79 -0.89 2.72
CA ALA A 38 9.71 -2.31 3.06
C ALA A 38 10.81 -2.73 4.05
N LYS A 39 12.03 -2.21 3.88
CA LYS A 39 13.13 -2.49 4.81
C LYS A 39 12.84 -1.95 6.21
N VAL A 40 12.30 -0.74 6.33
CA VAL A 40 11.98 -0.11 7.62
C VAL A 40 10.86 -0.89 8.31
N VAL A 41 9.80 -1.19 7.56
CA VAL A 41 8.67 -1.99 8.07
C VAL A 41 9.11 -3.38 8.48
N ALA A 42 9.95 -4.07 7.70
CA ALA A 42 10.47 -5.37 8.07
C ALA A 42 11.39 -5.28 9.30
N HIS A 43 12.32 -4.32 9.33
CA HIS A 43 13.31 -4.22 10.41
C HIS A 43 12.68 -3.86 11.76
N TYR A 44 11.72 -2.94 11.76
CA TYR A 44 11.07 -2.48 13.00
C TYR A 44 9.73 -3.16 13.28
N GLY A 45 9.09 -3.76 12.28
CA GLY A 45 7.77 -4.39 12.41
C GLY A 45 7.81 -5.90 12.57
N PHE A 46 8.85 -6.60 12.12
CA PHE A 46 8.90 -8.07 12.18
C PHE A 46 8.88 -8.59 13.63
N ILE A 47 9.74 -8.06 14.50
CA ILE A 47 9.81 -8.51 15.91
C ILE A 47 8.51 -8.19 16.66
N PRO A 48 7.95 -6.95 16.60
CA PRO A 48 6.66 -6.67 17.23
C PRO A 48 5.50 -7.53 16.72
N LEU A 49 5.47 -7.83 15.42
CA LEU A 49 4.42 -8.68 14.83
C LEU A 49 4.48 -10.11 15.39
N VAL A 50 5.68 -10.69 15.46
CA VAL A 50 5.89 -12.04 16.02
C VAL A 50 5.47 -12.07 17.49
N ILE A 51 5.81 -11.04 18.27
CA ILE A 51 5.40 -10.93 19.67
C ILE A 51 3.87 -10.89 19.77
N LEU A 52 3.18 -10.09 18.95
CA LEU A 52 1.72 -9.99 18.99
C LEU A 52 1.02 -11.33 18.71
N ILE A 53 1.54 -12.10 17.73
CA ILE A 53 1.01 -13.42 17.38
C ILE A 53 1.31 -14.44 18.50
N GLY A 54 2.55 -14.44 19.02
CA GLY A 54 2.98 -15.38 20.06
C GLY A 54 2.33 -15.13 21.43
N MET A 55 1.94 -13.89 21.70
CA MET A 55 1.26 -13.50 22.94
C MET A 55 -0.22 -13.92 23.02
N ASN A 56 -0.75 -14.67 22.04
CA ASN A 56 -2.13 -15.20 22.09
C ASN A 56 -2.29 -16.45 22.98
N SER A 57 -1.27 -16.80 23.78
CA SER A 57 -1.34 -17.91 24.75
C SER A 57 -2.01 -17.46 26.06
N GLU A 58 -2.87 -18.30 26.63
CA GLU A 58 -3.44 -18.10 27.96
C GLU A 58 -2.56 -18.74 29.05
N PRO A 59 -2.25 -18.02 30.15
CA PRO A 59 -2.55 -16.61 30.43
C PRO A 59 -1.64 -15.64 29.66
N LYS A 60 -2.20 -14.50 29.23
CA LYS A 60 -1.50 -13.55 28.36
C LYS A 60 -0.27 -12.96 29.06
N PRO A 61 0.96 -13.20 28.56
CA PRO A 61 2.17 -12.74 29.21
C PRO A 61 2.25 -11.21 29.18
N ARG A 62 2.78 -10.58 30.23
CA ARG A 62 2.99 -9.13 30.25
C ARG A 62 4.19 -8.79 29.37
N LEU A 63 4.11 -7.73 28.56
CA LEU A 63 5.23 -7.26 27.72
C LEU A 63 6.53 -7.07 28.52
N ALA A 64 6.40 -6.60 29.76
CA ALA A 64 7.52 -6.45 30.69
C ALA A 64 8.24 -7.77 31.01
N GLN A 65 7.52 -8.91 31.05
CA GLN A 65 8.09 -10.24 31.28
C GLN A 65 8.70 -10.84 30.01
N LEU A 66 8.26 -10.40 28.83
CA LEU A 66 8.76 -10.86 27.54
C LEU A 66 10.08 -10.15 27.15
N LEU A 67 10.26 -8.93 27.67
CA LEU A 67 11.45 -8.10 27.43
C LEU A 67 12.41 -8.07 28.63
N SER A 68 11.99 -8.51 29.82
CA SER A 68 12.92 -8.75 30.93
C SER A 68 13.62 -10.10 30.74
N PRO A 69 14.92 -10.19 31.02
CA PRO A 69 15.61 -11.48 31.01
C PRO A 69 15.18 -12.42 32.17
N ILE A 70 14.15 -12.04 32.96
CA ILE A 70 13.70 -12.71 34.19
C ILE A 70 12.20 -12.52 34.39
#